data_AF-A0A699XC94-F1
#
_entry.id   AF-A0A699XC94-F1
#
_cell.length_a   1.000
_cell.length_b   1.000
_cell.length_c   1.000
_cell.angle_alpha   90.00
_cell.angle_beta   90.00
_cell.angle_gamma   90.00
#
_symmetry.space_group_name_H-M   'P 1'
#
loop_
_entity.id
_entity.type
_entity.pdbx_description
1 polymer ?
#
loop_
_entity_poly.entity_id
_entity_poly.type
_entity_poly.pdbx_seq_one_letter_code
_entity_poly.pdbx_strand_id
1 'polypeptide(L)'
;RWGHSTWQMSCQFDGDYKRFAEHHAMSGDEWAKYTIEGGGYPVFVKGVEGCVGAIVIVGLDGEPAHMVTVKALEEYKVLREGSKSPMR
;
A
#
# COMPACT_ATOMS: atom_id res chain seq x y z
N ARG A 1 4.05 -6.91 0.46
CA ARG A 1 4.79 -7.86 1.33
C ARG A 1 4.48 -7.63 2.81
N TRP A 2 4.58 -6.40 3.30
CA TRP A 2 4.50 -6.10 4.73
C TRP A 2 3.12 -5.72 5.29
N GLY A 3 2.04 -5.83 4.50
CA GLY A 3 0.69 -5.51 4.97
C GLY A 3 0.45 -4.01 5.27
N HIS A 4 1.39 -3.16 4.90
CA HIS A 4 1.34 -1.71 5.10
C HIS A 4 1.42 -0.96 3.77
N SER A 5 0.92 0.27 3.74
CA SER A 5 1.13 1.14 2.59
C SER A 5 2.61 1.47 2.44
N THR A 6 3.06 1.70 1.21
CA THR A 6 4.45 2.10 0.97
C THR A 6 4.77 3.44 1.64
N TRP A 7 3.78 4.36 1.69
CA TRP A 7 3.92 5.61 2.44
C TRP A 7 4.14 5.39 3.93
N GLN A 8 3.40 4.48 4.57
CA GLN A 8 3.63 4.14 5.98
C GLN A 8 5.04 3.60 6.20
N MET A 9 5.56 2.77 5.28
CA MET A 9 6.95 2.30 5.34
C MET A 9 7.92 3.48 5.19
N SER A 10 7.65 4.42 4.27
CA SER A 10 8.45 5.65 4.15
C SER A 10 8.49 6.44 5.46
N CYS A 11 7.36 6.60 6.15
CA CYS A 11 7.30 7.30 7.43
C CYS A 11 8.05 6.53 8.54
N GLN A 12 7.98 5.21 8.55
CA GLN A 12 8.68 4.38 9.55
C GLN A 12 10.20 4.44 9.41
N PHE A 13 10.69 4.53 8.17
CA PHE A 13 12.12 4.52 7.87
C PHE A 13 12.66 5.91 7.47
N ASP A 14 11.87 6.97 7.64
CA ASP A 14 12.24 8.34 7.24
C ASP A 14 12.69 8.46 5.76
N GLY A 15 12.12 7.63 4.87
CA GLY A 15 12.52 7.53 3.47
C GLY A 15 13.89 6.86 3.25
N ASP A 16 14.53 6.33 4.29
CA ASP A 16 15.83 5.67 4.20
C ASP A 16 15.68 4.21 3.72
N TYR A 17 15.96 4.02 2.43
CA TYR A 17 15.98 2.71 1.76
C TYR A 17 17.00 1.74 2.35
N LYS A 18 18.14 2.24 2.86
CA LYS A 18 19.17 1.38 3.45
C LYS A 18 18.72 0.86 4.81
N ARG A 19 18.17 1.73 5.66
CA ARG A 19 17.59 1.33 6.96
C ARG A 19 16.42 0.36 6.77
N PHE A 20 15.58 0.60 5.76
CA PHE A 20 14.52 -0.31 5.36
C PHE A 20 15.06 -1.69 4.91
N ALA A 21 16.13 -1.72 4.11
CA ALA A 21 16.76 -2.96 3.66
C ALA A 21 17.41 -3.75 4.80
N GLU A 22 18.15 -3.07 5.67
CA GLU A 22 18.78 -3.67 6.84
C GLU A 22 17.74 -4.24 7.81
N HIS A 23 16.66 -3.50 8.08
CA HIS A 23 15.59 -3.96 8.97
C HIS A 23 14.91 -5.24 8.48
N HIS A 24 14.77 -5.39 7.16
CA HIS A 24 14.12 -6.55 6.55
C HIS A 24 15.09 -7.64 6.09
N ALA A 25 16.37 -7.55 6.49
CA ALA A 25 17.43 -8.48 6.10
C ALA A 25 17.49 -8.73 4.57
N MET A 26 17.27 -7.68 3.78
CA MET A 26 17.36 -7.76 2.32
C MET A 26 18.82 -7.71 1.90
N SER A 27 19.25 -8.67 1.09
CA SER A 27 20.64 -8.81 0.65
C SER A 27 20.80 -8.62 -0.86
N GLY A 28 22.01 -8.22 -1.28
CA GLY A 28 22.36 -8.08 -2.69
C GLY A 28 21.43 -7.13 -3.44
N ASP A 29 20.87 -7.59 -4.56
CA ASP A 29 19.99 -6.79 -5.43
C ASP A 29 18.50 -6.88 -5.05
N GLU A 30 18.15 -7.53 -3.93
CA GLU A 30 16.75 -7.71 -3.53
C GLU A 30 16.08 -6.38 -3.17
N TRP A 31 16.79 -5.48 -2.49
CA TRP A 31 16.24 -4.20 -2.04
C TRP A 31 15.82 -3.30 -3.22
N ALA A 32 16.52 -3.40 -4.35
CA ALA A 32 16.22 -2.62 -5.55
C ALA A 32 14.89 -3.01 -6.22
N LYS A 33 14.29 -4.14 -5.81
CA LYS A 33 12.97 -4.60 -6.30
C LYS A 33 11.80 -3.96 -5.56
N TYR A 34 12.06 -3.22 -4.49
CA TYR A 34 11.04 -2.66 -3.62
C TYR A 34 11.13 -1.14 -3.58
N THR A 35 9.96 -0.49 -3.55
CA THR A 35 9.83 0.94 -3.33
C THR A 35 9.09 1.20 -2.02
N ILE A 36 9.50 2.25 -1.31
CA ILE A 36 8.75 2.82 -0.18
C ILE A 36 8.12 4.16 -0.58
N GLU A 37 8.12 4.53 -1.86
CA GLU A 37 7.42 5.73 -2.34
C GLU A 37 5.91 5.56 -2.21
N GLY A 38 5.20 6.62 -1.82
CA GLY A 38 3.85 6.58 -1.27
C GLY A 38 2.67 6.18 -2.17
N GLY A 39 2.88 5.42 -3.25
CA GLY A 39 1.83 5.01 -4.20
C GLY A 39 1.17 3.64 -3.96
N GLY A 40 1.72 2.79 -3.09
CA GLY A 40 1.23 1.42 -2.88
C GLY A 40 0.33 1.28 -1.65
N TYR A 41 -0.84 0.66 -1.81
CA TYR A 41 -1.80 0.40 -0.74
C TYR A 41 -2.32 -1.04 -0.74
N PRO A 42 -2.19 -1.79 0.37
CA PRO A 42 -2.69 -3.17 0.48
C PRO A 42 -4.23 -3.21 0.65
N VAL A 43 -4.89 -4.13 -0.04
CA VAL A 43 -6.35 -4.32 0.04
C VAL A 43 -6.67 -5.49 0.97
N PHE A 44 -7.52 -5.22 1.95
CA PHE A 44 -8.03 -6.21 2.89
C PHE A 44 -9.54 -6.38 2.71
N VAL A 45 -10.01 -7.63 2.77
CA VAL A 45 -11.43 -7.96 2.62
C VAL A 45 -11.92 -8.59 3.91
N LYS A 46 -13.06 -8.09 4.40
CA LYS A 46 -13.69 -8.62 5.62
C LYS A 46 -13.99 -10.11 5.45
N GLY A 47 -13.52 -10.93 6.37
CA GLY A 47 -13.72 -12.38 6.36
C GLY A 47 -12.70 -13.15 5.51
N VAL A 48 -11.70 -12.48 4.94
CA VAL A 48 -10.55 -13.12 4.30
C VAL A 48 -9.31 -12.84 5.15
N GLU A 49 -8.54 -13.89 5.43
CA GLU A 49 -7.28 -13.74 6.14
C GLU A 49 -6.21 -13.19 5.19
N GLY A 50 -5.54 -12.11 5.62
CA GLY A 50 -4.45 -11.51 4.88
C GLY A 50 -4.86 -10.52 3.79
N CYS A 51 -3.84 -10.05 3.07
CA CYS A 51 -3.96 -9.09 1.99
C CYS A 51 -4.36 -9.82 0.70
N VAL A 52 -5.44 -9.38 0.04
CA VAL A 52 -5.96 -10.02 -1.18
C VAL A 52 -5.43 -9.41 -2.48
N GLY A 53 -4.80 -8.24 -2.38
CA GLY A 53 -4.30 -7.51 -3.53
C GLY A 53 -3.69 -6.16 -3.12
N ALA A 54 -3.20 -5.40 -4.08
CA ALA A 54 -2.66 -4.07 -3.84
C ALA A 54 -3.11 -3.11 -4.94
N ILE A 55 -3.32 -1.87 -4.56
CA ILE A 55 -3.54 -0.74 -5.47
C ILE A 55 -2.22 0.02 -5.56
N VAL A 56 -1.84 0.39 -6.77
CA VAL A 56 -0.60 1.13 -7.04
C VAL A 56 -0.94 2.34 -7.89
N ILE A 57 -0.56 3.53 -7.41
CA ILE A 57 -0.58 4.78 -8.17
C ILE A 57 0.85 5.13 -8.56
N VAL A 58 1.04 5.52 -9.81
CA VAL A 58 2.33 5.96 -10.37
C VAL A 58 2.14 7.35 -10.98
N GLY A 59 3.15 8.21 -10.89
CA GLY A 59 3.10 9.60 -11.37
C GLY A 59 2.70 10.63 -10.31
N LEU A 60 2.46 10.18 -9.08
CA LEU A 60 2.38 10.99 -7.87
C LEU A 60 3.25 10.29 -6.82
N ASP A 61 4.02 11.05 -6.07
CA ASP A 61 4.94 10.51 -5.07
C ASP A 61 4.55 10.91 -3.65
N GLY A 62 5.05 10.15 -2.67
CA GLY A 62 4.95 10.48 -1.25
C GLY A 62 3.52 10.58 -0.71
N GLU A 63 3.30 11.55 0.17
CA GLU A 63 2.02 11.77 0.86
C GLU A 63 0.85 12.06 -0.09
N PRO A 64 0.98 12.89 -1.14
CA PRO A 64 -0.12 13.11 -2.10
C PRO A 64 -0.66 11.82 -2.72
N ALA A 65 0.23 10.90 -3.14
CA ALA A 65 -0.17 9.63 -3.74
C ALA A 65 -0.95 8.75 -2.75
N HIS A 66 -0.52 8.73 -1.49
CA HIS A 66 -1.20 8.01 -0.43
C HIS A 66 -2.58 8.60 -0.16
N MET A 67 -2.66 9.92 -0.04
CA MET A 67 -3.91 10.63 0.26
C MET A 67 -4.96 10.46 -0.83
N VAL A 68 -4.57 10.51 -2.11
CA VAL A 68 -5.48 10.22 -3.22
C VAL A 68 -6.03 8.80 -3.12
N THR A 69 -5.16 7.82 -2.84
CA THR A 69 -5.57 6.41 -2.71
C THR A 69 -6.56 6.21 -1.57
N VAL A 70 -6.27 6.76 -0.39
CA VAL A 70 -7.14 6.63 0.79
C VAL A 70 -8.50 7.29 0.56
N LYS A 71 -8.52 8.53 0.04
CA LYS A 71 -9.77 9.23 -0.27
C LYS A 71 -10.62 8.48 -1.30
N ALA A 72 -10.01 7.98 -2.37
CA ALA A 72 -10.72 7.21 -3.38
C ALA A 72 -11.34 5.93 -2.79
N LEU A 73 -10.67 5.27 -1.84
CA LEU A 73 -11.19 4.08 -1.15
C LEU A 73 -12.35 4.42 -0.20
N GLU A 74 -12.25 5.53 0.52
CA GLU A 74 -13.34 6.01 1.39
C GLU A 74 -14.59 6.34 0.57
N GLU A 75 -14.44 7.08 -0.52
CA GLU A 75 -15.52 7.41 -1.46
C GLU A 75 -16.11 6.14 -2.09
N TYR A 76 -15.26 5.21 -2.55
CA TYR A 76 -15.71 3.94 -3.13
C TYR A 76 -16.50 3.11 -2.13
N LYS A 77 -16.09 3.09 -0.86
CA LYS A 77 -16.80 2.37 0.21
C LYS A 77 -18.21 2.94 0.42
N VAL A 78 -18.35 4.27 0.42
CA VAL A 78 -19.67 4.94 0.53
C VAL A 78 -20.54 4.63 -0.68
N LEU A 79 -20.00 4.75 -1.90
CA LEU A 79 -20.74 4.46 -3.14
C LEU A 79 -21.23 3.01 -3.21
N ARG A 80 -20.54 2.08 -2.54
CA ARG A 80 -20.88 0.66 -2.52
C ARG A 80 -21.59 0.20 -1.26
N GLU A 81 -21.90 1.10 -0.34
CA GLU A 81 -22.65 0.77 0.86
C GLU A 81 -24.03 0.21 0.47
N GLY A 82 -24.33 -1.02 0.89
CA GLY A 82 -25.56 -1.74 0.50
C GLY A 82 -25.54 -2.40 -0.88
N SER A 83 -24.51 -2.19 -1.69
CA SER A 83 -24.39 -2.89 -2.98
C SER A 83 -24.00 -4.36 -2.76
N LYS A 84 -24.84 -5.29 -3.25
CA LYS A 84 -24.48 -6.72 -3.29
C LYS A 84 -23.46 -6.93 -4.40
N SER A 85 -22.40 -7.69 -4.12
CA SER A 85 -21.46 -8.11 -5.16
C SER A 85 -22.24 -8.87 -6.25
N PRO A 86 -22.09 -8.52 -7.53
CA PRO A 86 -22.75 -9.24 -8.63
C PRO A 86 -22.20 -10.66 -8.83
N MET A 87 -21.15 -11.05 -8.11
CA MET A 87 -20.58 -12.40 -8.14
C MET A 87 -21.22 -13.36 -7.11
N ARG A 88 -22.50 -13.16 -6.79
CA ARG A 88 -23.32 -14.13 -6.04
C ARG A 88 -24.70 -14.26 -6.66
#